data_AF-A0A2B7YBQ0-F1
#
_entry.id   AF-A0A2B7YBQ0-F1
#
_cell.length_a   1.000
_cell.length_b   1.000
_cell.length_c   1.000
_cell.angle_alpha   90.00
_cell.angle_beta   90.00
_cell.angle_gamma   90.00
#
_symmetry.space_group_name_H-M   'P 1'
#
loop_
_entity.id
_entity.type
_entity.pdbx_description
1 polymer ?
#
loop_
_entity_poly.entity_id
_entity_poly.type
_entity_poly.pdbx_seq_one_letter_code
_entity_poly.pdbx_strand_id
1 'polypeptide(L)'
;MSRVTIGTAAASEPALSLQALCEQVKELLPEDLRGDAWYIVTAAALVASGNPTELGHLYEYILDTEYPNLTLDQERRLSSRFSDLLMKEWLLVGIPTVLMGVSALAKVERLVNAENTKLDGRRSNIDFNTAIPSRGTKFLKALYKENLDPIFASWGSYGPDFAWMEKSVIYGLFLSDHSVLSAMETQLVTLSSIMCQGWPGPTLWHLRGTRRLGRSVEDVERIQLAIERVAVWCGKSVDGWPRVKDVKDEI
;
A
#
# COMPACT_ATOMS: atom_id res chain seq x y z
N MET A 1 36.16 -32.76 3.88
CA MET A 1 36.28 -31.48 3.14
C MET A 1 35.66 -31.68 1.76
N SER A 2 34.41 -31.26 1.56
CA SER A 2 33.76 -31.32 0.24
C SER A 2 33.46 -29.88 -0.18
N ARG A 3 34.06 -29.45 -1.30
CA ARG A 3 33.89 -28.11 -1.86
C ARG A 3 32.54 -28.05 -2.58
N VAL A 4 31.68 -27.14 -2.14
CA VAL A 4 30.46 -26.77 -2.87
C VAL A 4 30.89 -25.87 -4.03
N THR A 5 30.62 -26.31 -5.25
CA THR A 5 30.80 -25.54 -6.47
C THR A 5 29.66 -24.54 -6.60
N ILE A 6 29.96 -23.24 -6.50
CA ILE A 6 28.99 -22.17 -6.73
C ILE A 6 28.79 -22.06 -8.24
N GLY A 7 27.58 -22.37 -8.70
CA GLY A 7 27.16 -22.16 -10.09
C GLY A 7 27.22 -20.68 -10.43
N THR A 8 27.82 -20.38 -11.58
CA THR A 8 27.90 -19.04 -12.16
C THR A 8 26.49 -18.51 -12.43
N ALA A 9 26.11 -17.42 -11.75
CA ALA A 9 24.89 -16.69 -12.03
C ALA A 9 24.91 -16.19 -13.48
N ALA A 10 23.82 -16.45 -14.22
CA ALA A 10 23.59 -15.85 -15.53
C ALA A 10 23.62 -14.33 -15.39
N ALA A 11 24.24 -13.64 -16.35
CA ALA A 11 24.29 -12.18 -16.37
C ALA A 11 22.86 -11.63 -16.36
N SER A 12 22.48 -10.98 -15.25
CA SER A 12 21.19 -10.30 -15.11
C SER A 12 21.13 -9.14 -16.10
N GLU A 13 19.99 -8.99 -16.78
CA GLU A 13 19.68 -7.75 -17.52
C GLU A 13 19.93 -6.53 -16.61
N PRO A 14 20.40 -5.39 -17.16
CA PRO A 14 20.59 -4.19 -16.35
C PRO A 14 19.26 -3.82 -15.69
N ALA A 15 19.27 -3.70 -14.36
CA ALA A 15 18.08 -3.32 -13.61
C ALA A 15 17.53 -2.01 -14.18
N LEU A 16 16.24 -2.01 -14.52
CA LEU A 16 15.53 -0.81 -14.98
C LEU A 16 15.73 0.33 -13.97
N SER A 17 15.83 1.58 -14.41
CA SER A 17 15.91 2.71 -13.48
C SER A 17 14.59 2.92 -12.74
N LEU A 18 14.62 3.58 -11.58
CA LEU A 18 13.40 3.95 -10.85
C LEU A 18 12.46 4.81 -11.71
N GLN A 19 13.00 5.72 -12.51
CA GLN A 19 12.22 6.51 -13.46
C GLN A 19 11.46 5.61 -14.46
N ALA A 20 12.14 4.62 -15.06
CA ALA A 20 11.50 3.69 -15.97
C ALA A 20 10.43 2.84 -15.27
N LEU A 21 10.65 2.47 -14.00
CA LEU A 21 9.64 1.81 -13.18
C LEU A 21 8.40 2.70 -12.99
N CYS A 22 8.58 3.97 -12.60
CA CYS A 22 7.48 4.91 -12.37
C CYS A 22 6.59 5.07 -13.60
N GLU A 23 7.19 5.24 -14.78
CA GLU A 23 6.43 5.38 -16.03
C GLU A 23 5.68 4.09 -16.41
N GLN A 24 6.30 2.93 -16.23
CA GLN A 24 5.61 1.64 -16.43
C GLN A 24 4.43 1.45 -15.48
N VAL A 25 4.59 1.82 -14.20
CA VAL A 25 3.48 1.72 -13.22
C VAL A 25 2.33 2.65 -13.62
N LYS A 26 2.62 3.90 -14.02
CA LYS A 26 1.60 4.84 -14.53
C LYS A 26 0.86 4.28 -15.74
N GLU A 27 1.58 3.75 -16.72
CA GLU A 27 0.99 3.18 -17.94
C GLU A 27 0.11 1.95 -17.64
N LEU A 28 0.55 1.09 -16.72
CA LEU A 28 -0.19 -0.11 -16.33
C LEU A 28 -1.50 0.24 -15.64
N LEU A 29 -1.55 1.27 -14.79
CA LEU A 29 -2.75 1.60 -14.04
C LEU A 29 -3.93 2.06 -14.93
N PRO A 30 -5.18 1.85 -14.48
CA PRO A 30 -6.37 2.48 -15.05
C PRO A 30 -6.22 4.00 -15.10
N GLU A 31 -6.79 4.66 -16.12
CA GLU A 31 -6.59 6.08 -16.42
C GLU A 31 -6.86 7.00 -15.21
N ASP A 32 -7.96 6.75 -14.48
CA ASP A 32 -8.36 7.55 -13.34
C ASP A 32 -7.44 7.39 -12.11
N LEU A 33 -6.56 6.38 -12.11
CA LEU A 33 -5.56 6.14 -11.07
C LEU A 33 -4.16 6.68 -11.44
N ARG A 34 -3.96 7.20 -12.66
CA ARG A 34 -2.65 7.65 -13.16
C ARG A 34 -2.21 9.02 -12.64
N GLY A 35 -3.13 9.83 -12.12
CA GLY A 35 -2.78 11.16 -11.60
C GLY A 35 -1.97 11.06 -10.30
N ASP A 36 -2.60 10.57 -9.24
CA ASP A 36 -2.05 10.61 -7.88
C ASP A 36 -1.93 9.24 -7.20
N ALA A 37 -2.55 8.19 -7.73
CA ALA A 37 -2.55 6.87 -7.09
C ALA A 37 -1.37 6.00 -7.52
N TRP A 38 -0.70 6.34 -8.63
CA TRP A 38 0.46 5.58 -9.13
C TRP A 38 1.62 5.55 -8.14
N TYR A 39 1.94 6.67 -7.49
CA TYR A 39 3.00 6.71 -6.49
C TYR A 39 2.58 6.05 -5.18
N ILE A 40 1.27 5.92 -4.90
CA ILE A 40 0.78 5.18 -3.73
C ILE A 40 1.06 3.68 -3.92
N VAL A 41 0.69 3.14 -5.08
CA VAL A 41 0.99 1.74 -5.43
C VAL A 41 2.49 1.50 -5.44
N THR A 42 3.26 2.40 -6.06
CA THR A 42 4.72 2.29 -6.13
C THR A 42 5.35 2.33 -4.74
N ALA A 43 5.02 3.31 -3.91
CA ALA A 43 5.59 3.47 -2.58
C ALA A 43 5.28 2.27 -1.67
N ALA A 44 4.01 1.85 -1.59
CA ALA A 44 3.62 0.72 -0.77
C ALA A 44 4.28 -0.59 -1.25
N ALA A 45 4.34 -0.80 -2.57
CA ALA A 45 5.03 -1.98 -3.11
C ALA A 45 6.55 -1.96 -2.86
N LEU A 46 7.22 -0.80 -2.93
CA LEU A 46 8.65 -0.66 -2.60
C LEU A 46 8.93 -1.01 -1.14
N VAL A 47 8.15 -0.44 -0.21
CA VAL A 47 8.28 -0.67 1.24
C VAL A 47 8.03 -2.14 1.56
N ALA A 48 6.89 -2.69 1.14
CA ALA A 48 6.55 -4.09 1.34
C ALA A 48 7.50 -5.06 0.60
N SER A 49 8.23 -4.58 -0.40
CA SER A 49 9.25 -5.35 -1.10
C SER A 49 10.65 -5.27 -0.49
N GLY A 50 10.82 -4.59 0.65
CA GLY A 50 12.09 -4.51 1.36
C GLY A 50 13.03 -3.43 0.82
N ASN A 51 12.54 -2.50 0.00
CA ASN A 51 13.28 -1.35 -0.51
C ASN A 51 12.71 0.00 0.00
N PRO A 52 12.47 0.18 1.31
CA PRO A 52 11.82 1.38 1.84
C PRO A 52 12.63 2.66 1.63
N THR A 53 13.96 2.58 1.48
CA THR A 53 14.80 3.77 1.27
C THR A 53 14.64 4.39 -0.12
N GLU A 54 14.14 3.63 -1.10
CA GLU A 54 13.82 4.14 -2.44
C GLU A 54 12.67 5.16 -2.43
N LEU A 55 11.94 5.28 -1.32
CA LEU A 55 10.95 6.35 -1.17
C LEU A 55 11.57 7.75 -1.27
N GLY A 56 12.84 7.94 -0.90
CA GLY A 56 13.53 9.21 -1.09
C GLY A 56 13.65 9.57 -2.57
N HIS A 57 14.20 8.65 -3.37
CA HIS A 57 14.33 8.85 -4.82
C HIS A 57 12.97 8.96 -5.53
N LEU A 58 11.96 8.20 -5.08
CA LEU A 58 10.60 8.31 -5.62
C LEU A 58 10.02 9.70 -5.33
N TYR A 59 10.23 10.23 -4.13
CA TYR A 59 9.76 11.55 -3.74
C TYR A 59 10.42 12.64 -4.59
N GLU A 60 11.75 12.61 -4.73
CA GLU A 60 12.48 13.53 -5.60
C GLU A 60 11.97 13.47 -7.05
N TYR A 61 11.78 12.26 -7.59
CA TYR A 61 11.22 12.05 -8.91
C TYR A 61 9.87 12.74 -9.07
N ILE A 62 8.94 12.54 -8.13
CA ILE A 62 7.61 13.17 -8.16
C ILE A 62 7.73 14.70 -8.12
N LEU A 63 8.59 15.24 -7.26
CA LEU A 63 8.81 16.69 -7.18
C LEU A 63 9.32 17.25 -8.51
N ASP A 64 10.24 16.55 -9.17
CA ASP A 64 10.86 17.01 -10.41
C ASP A 64 9.94 16.87 -11.62
N THR A 65 9.12 15.81 -11.70
CA THR A 65 8.29 15.54 -12.87
C THR A 65 6.86 16.05 -12.77
N GLU A 66 6.24 15.97 -11.58
CA GLU A 66 4.84 16.36 -11.39
C GLU A 66 4.70 17.81 -10.90
N TYR A 67 5.77 18.39 -10.33
CA TYR A 67 5.75 19.72 -9.71
C TYR A 67 6.91 20.62 -10.16
N PRO A 68 7.08 20.92 -11.46
CA PRO A 68 8.20 21.73 -11.97
C PRO A 68 8.28 23.15 -11.38
N ASN A 69 7.16 23.67 -10.84
CA ASN A 69 7.09 24.92 -10.09
C ASN A 69 6.58 24.66 -8.67
N LEU A 70 7.32 23.84 -7.92
CA LEU A 70 6.93 23.35 -6.60
C LEU A 70 6.52 24.51 -5.67
N THR A 71 5.33 24.38 -5.08
CA THR A 71 4.83 25.25 -4.02
C THR A 71 4.79 24.50 -2.69
N LEU A 72 4.84 25.26 -1.59
CA LEU A 72 4.75 24.69 -0.24
C LEU A 72 3.47 23.85 -0.05
N ASP A 73 2.33 24.28 -0.61
CA ASP A 73 1.07 23.55 -0.46
C ASP A 73 1.02 22.25 -1.28
N GLN A 74 1.68 22.20 -2.44
CA GLN A 74 1.85 20.95 -3.20
C GLN A 74 2.71 19.94 -2.42
N GLU A 75 3.85 20.39 -1.88
CA GLU A 75 4.71 19.50 -1.11
C GLU A 75 4.06 19.07 0.21
N ARG A 76 3.33 19.96 0.90
CA ARG A 76 2.49 19.60 2.06
C ARG A 76 1.48 18.51 1.71
N ARG A 77 0.81 18.63 0.56
CA ARG A 77 -0.14 17.61 0.10
C ARG A 77 0.58 16.28 -0.12
N LEU A 78 1.74 16.30 -0.76
CA LEU A 78 2.53 15.09 -1.02
C LEU A 78 3.01 14.44 0.30
N SER A 79 3.64 15.23 1.19
CA SER A 79 4.09 14.79 2.52
C SER A 79 2.93 14.23 3.35
N SER A 80 1.77 14.88 3.32
CA SER A 80 0.53 14.40 3.94
C SER A 80 0.09 13.03 3.44
N ARG A 81 0.15 12.81 2.13
CA ARG A 81 -0.27 11.56 1.49
C ARG A 81 0.70 10.42 1.77
N PHE A 82 2.02 10.67 1.71
CA PHE A 82 3.04 9.69 2.13
C PHE A 82 2.93 9.35 3.62
N SER A 83 2.70 10.35 4.48
CA SER A 83 2.47 10.14 5.91
C SER A 83 1.26 9.23 6.14
N ASP A 84 0.14 9.49 5.47
CA ASP A 84 -1.08 8.69 5.61
C ASP A 84 -0.91 7.26 5.04
N LEU A 85 -0.22 7.12 3.90
CA LEU A 85 0.17 5.83 3.31
C LEU A 85 0.97 4.99 4.32
N LEU A 86 2.06 5.52 4.86
CA LEU A 86 2.96 4.81 5.76
C LEU A 86 2.30 4.48 7.10
N MET A 87 1.42 5.38 7.59
CA MET A 87 0.62 5.15 8.79
C MET A 87 -0.47 4.09 8.61
N LYS A 88 -0.86 3.77 7.37
CA LYS A 88 -1.74 2.63 7.05
C LYS A 88 -0.94 1.36 6.81
N GLU A 89 0.21 1.48 6.15
CA GLU A 89 1.04 0.36 5.74
C GLU A 89 1.78 -0.34 6.90
N TRP A 90 2.20 0.39 7.95
CA TRP A 90 2.97 -0.23 9.05
C TRP A 90 2.25 -1.40 9.74
N LEU A 91 0.92 -1.39 9.71
CA LEU A 91 0.06 -2.46 10.23
C LEU A 91 0.23 -3.78 9.48
N LEU A 92 0.70 -3.69 8.23
CA LEU A 92 0.79 -4.80 7.29
C LEU A 92 2.24 -5.28 7.15
N VAL A 93 3.22 -4.37 7.18
CA VAL A 93 4.64 -4.67 6.89
C VAL A 93 5.58 -4.50 8.09
N GLY A 94 5.06 -4.00 9.21
CA GLY A 94 5.82 -3.74 10.44
C GLY A 94 6.48 -2.36 10.49
N ILE A 95 6.57 -1.81 11.70
CA ILE A 95 7.08 -0.45 11.94
C ILE A 95 8.56 -0.23 11.53
N PRO A 96 9.51 -1.18 11.68
CA PRO A 96 10.91 -0.90 11.35
C PRO A 96 11.12 -0.55 9.87
N THR A 97 10.46 -1.27 8.96
CA THR A 97 10.54 -1.04 7.51
C THR A 97 9.99 0.34 7.15
N VAL A 98 8.87 0.73 7.75
CA VAL A 98 8.26 2.05 7.55
C VAL A 98 9.16 3.17 8.08
N LEU A 99 9.82 3.01 9.23
CA LEU A 99 10.74 4.03 9.77
C LEU A 99 11.93 4.30 8.85
N MET A 100 12.43 3.29 8.14
CA MET A 100 13.47 3.49 7.12
C MET A 100 12.96 4.36 5.96
N GLY A 101 11.71 4.15 5.53
CA GLY A 101 11.07 4.96 4.49
C GLY A 101 10.80 6.40 4.94
N VAL A 102 10.25 6.60 6.14
CA VAL A 102 10.08 7.94 6.74
C VAL A 102 11.41 8.69 6.80
N SER A 103 12.47 8.01 7.22
CA SER A 103 13.81 8.61 7.30
C SER A 103 14.40 8.96 5.94
N ALA A 104 14.05 8.22 4.88
CA ALA A 104 14.46 8.53 3.52
C ALA A 104 13.70 9.75 2.96
N LEU A 105 12.38 9.81 3.19
CA LEU A 105 11.55 10.97 2.81
C LEU A 105 12.02 12.26 3.48
N ALA A 106 12.24 12.23 4.80
CA ALA A 106 12.66 13.40 5.56
C ALA A 106 14.00 14.02 5.10
N LYS A 107 14.85 13.25 4.40
CA LYS A 107 16.14 13.75 3.88
C LYS A 107 16.01 14.55 2.58
N VAL A 108 14.89 14.42 1.87
CA VAL A 108 14.71 14.97 0.52
C VAL A 108 13.58 16.00 0.44
N GLU A 109 12.92 16.31 1.56
CA GLU A 109 11.99 17.44 1.66
C GLU A 109 12.69 18.76 1.28
N ARG A 110 12.01 19.62 0.50
CA ARG A 110 12.56 20.88 -0.05
C ARG A 110 11.99 22.12 0.64
N LEU A 111 10.67 22.21 0.77
CA LEU A 111 9.96 23.36 1.35
C LEU A 111 9.26 23.01 2.66
N VAL A 112 8.90 21.74 2.87
CA VAL A 112 8.25 21.32 4.12
C VAL A 112 9.24 21.03 5.23
N ASN A 113 8.79 21.16 6.47
CA ASN A 113 9.51 20.80 7.69
C ASN A 113 8.53 20.57 8.85
N ALA A 114 9.06 20.20 10.02
CA ALA A 114 8.27 19.90 11.22
C ALA A 114 7.30 21.03 11.66
N GLU A 115 7.65 22.29 11.42
CA GLU A 115 6.83 23.45 11.83
C GLU A 115 5.73 23.77 10.82
N ASN A 116 5.95 23.46 9.55
CA ASN A 116 5.07 23.90 8.47
C ASN A 116 4.28 22.76 7.81
N THR A 117 4.54 21.49 8.12
CA THR A 117 3.92 20.33 7.44
C THR A 117 2.44 20.11 7.76
N LYS A 118 1.96 20.62 8.91
CA LYS A 118 0.57 20.47 9.39
C LYS A 118 0.13 19.00 9.56
N LEU A 119 1.06 18.12 9.92
CA LEU A 119 0.79 16.71 10.24
C LEU A 119 0.39 16.51 11.71
N ASP A 120 0.60 17.52 12.54
CA ASP A 120 0.23 17.55 13.94
C ASP A 120 -1.30 17.49 14.14
N GLY A 121 -1.73 17.04 15.32
CA GLY A 121 -3.15 17.05 15.72
C GLY A 121 -4.06 15.98 15.09
N ARG A 122 -3.64 15.26 14.03
CA ARG A 122 -4.46 14.22 13.35
C ARG A 122 -4.99 13.12 14.27
N ARG A 123 -4.30 12.84 15.38
CA ARG A 123 -4.62 11.77 16.33
C ARG A 123 -4.93 12.33 17.73
N SER A 124 -5.70 13.41 17.76
CA SER A 124 -6.21 14.02 18.99
C SER A 124 -7.68 13.67 19.21
N ASN A 125 -8.10 13.56 20.49
CA ASN A 125 -9.51 13.37 20.88
C ASN A 125 -10.22 12.20 20.18
N ILE A 126 -9.53 11.07 20.03
CA ILE A 126 -10.04 9.89 19.33
C ILE A 126 -11.07 9.15 20.21
N ASP A 127 -12.30 8.98 19.73
CA ASP A 127 -13.29 8.11 20.36
C ASP A 127 -13.12 6.65 19.97
N PHE A 128 -12.31 5.94 20.77
CA PHE A 128 -12.03 4.51 20.60
C PHE A 128 -13.21 3.59 20.94
N ASN A 129 -14.22 4.07 21.65
CA ASN A 129 -15.30 3.22 22.15
C ASN A 129 -16.51 3.19 21.20
N THR A 130 -16.73 4.23 20.39
CA THR A 130 -17.88 4.27 19.48
C THR A 130 -17.52 4.61 18.03
N ALA A 131 -17.00 5.81 17.77
CA ALA A 131 -16.81 6.31 16.40
C ALA A 131 -15.81 5.46 15.60
N ILE A 132 -14.70 5.08 16.24
CA ILE A 132 -13.62 4.29 15.64
C ILE A 132 -14.08 2.87 15.26
N PRO A 133 -14.63 2.04 16.18
CA PRO A 133 -15.16 0.72 15.81
C PRO A 133 -16.28 0.79 14.76
N SER A 134 -17.11 1.84 14.80
CA SER A 134 -18.22 2.03 13.85
C SER A 134 -17.72 2.24 12.42
N ARG A 135 -16.76 3.15 12.21
CA ARG A 135 -16.20 3.38 10.86
C ARG A 135 -15.38 2.19 10.38
N GLY A 136 -14.66 1.50 11.28
CA GLY A 136 -13.94 0.27 10.95
C GLY A 136 -14.87 -0.82 10.47
N THR A 137 -15.93 -1.09 11.23
CA THR A 137 -16.97 -2.08 10.88
C THR A 137 -17.66 -1.74 9.56
N LYS A 138 -17.95 -0.46 9.29
CA LYS A 138 -18.56 -0.03 8.04
C LYS A 138 -17.68 -0.36 6.82
N PHE A 139 -16.39 -0.07 6.90
CA PHE A 139 -15.48 -0.32 5.78
C PHE A 139 -15.19 -1.82 5.59
N LEU A 140 -15.00 -2.57 6.68
CA LEU A 140 -14.91 -4.04 6.65
C LEU A 140 -16.10 -4.65 5.92
N LYS A 141 -17.33 -4.22 6.23
CA LYS A 141 -18.53 -4.71 5.55
C LYS A 141 -18.59 -4.34 4.07
N ALA A 142 -18.04 -3.19 3.67
CA ALA A 142 -17.96 -2.81 2.26
C ALA A 142 -17.01 -3.73 1.48
N LEU A 143 -15.88 -4.13 2.07
CA LEU A 143 -14.88 -4.98 1.42
C LEU A 143 -15.25 -6.47 1.45
N TYR A 144 -15.68 -6.97 2.60
CA TYR A 144 -15.82 -8.40 2.84
C TYR A 144 -17.27 -8.89 2.76
N LYS A 145 -18.27 -8.01 2.87
CA LYS A 145 -19.70 -8.35 2.84
C LYS A 145 -20.00 -9.64 3.64
N GLU A 146 -20.65 -10.62 3.03
CA GLU A 146 -20.99 -11.92 3.62
C GLU A 146 -19.78 -12.80 3.94
N ASN A 147 -18.58 -12.49 3.43
CA ASN A 147 -17.36 -13.21 3.76
C ASN A 147 -16.73 -12.75 5.09
N LEU A 148 -17.17 -11.64 5.69
CA LEU A 148 -16.56 -11.11 6.90
C LEU A 148 -16.68 -12.07 8.09
N ASP A 149 -17.89 -12.55 8.37
CA ASP A 149 -18.15 -13.45 9.50
C ASP A 149 -17.43 -14.80 9.34
N PRO A 150 -17.42 -15.44 8.14
CA PRO A 150 -16.58 -16.61 7.89
C PRO A 150 -15.08 -16.37 8.12
N ILE A 151 -14.54 -15.21 7.71
CA ILE A 151 -13.13 -14.87 7.96
C ILE A 151 -12.87 -14.81 9.47
N PHE A 152 -13.71 -14.12 10.23
CA PHE A 152 -13.54 -14.02 11.69
C PHE A 152 -13.71 -15.36 12.40
N ALA A 153 -14.64 -16.21 11.94
CA ALA A 153 -14.83 -17.55 12.47
C ALA A 153 -13.60 -18.45 12.25
N SER A 154 -12.82 -18.21 11.19
CA SER A 154 -11.60 -18.98 10.88
C SER A 154 -10.48 -18.81 11.91
N TRP A 155 -10.57 -17.80 12.79
CA TRP A 155 -9.54 -17.51 13.81
C TRP A 155 -9.72 -18.29 15.12
N GLY A 156 -10.77 -19.12 15.23
CA GLY A 156 -11.00 -20.00 16.38
C GLY A 156 -11.11 -19.21 17.69
N SER A 157 -10.40 -19.68 18.73
CA SER A 157 -10.45 -19.07 20.07
C SER A 157 -9.90 -17.64 20.13
N TYR A 158 -9.09 -17.23 19.16
CA TYR A 158 -8.53 -15.88 19.08
C TYR A 158 -9.50 -14.88 18.42
N GLY A 159 -10.59 -15.38 17.81
CA GLY A 159 -11.50 -14.61 16.98
C GLY A 159 -12.07 -13.34 17.63
N PRO A 160 -12.58 -13.37 18.88
CA PRO A 160 -13.15 -12.18 19.51
C PRO A 160 -12.16 -11.01 19.65
N ASP A 161 -10.92 -11.30 20.06
CA ASP A 161 -9.90 -10.27 20.29
C ASP A 161 -9.37 -9.71 18.96
N PHE A 162 -9.10 -10.59 17.99
CA PHE A 162 -8.69 -10.17 16.65
C PHE A 162 -9.81 -9.42 15.92
N ALA A 163 -11.08 -9.79 16.09
CA ALA A 163 -12.20 -9.03 15.54
C ALA A 163 -12.31 -7.63 16.15
N TRP A 164 -12.00 -7.47 17.45
CA TRP A 164 -11.89 -6.14 18.06
C TRP A 164 -10.71 -5.36 17.48
N MET A 165 -9.53 -5.97 17.37
CA MET A 165 -8.33 -5.36 16.80
C MET A 165 -8.60 -4.88 15.37
N GLU A 166 -9.24 -5.70 14.55
CA GLU A 166 -9.59 -5.37 13.17
C GLU A 166 -10.57 -4.21 13.09
N LYS A 167 -11.69 -4.28 13.84
CA LYS A 167 -12.72 -3.22 13.82
C LYS A 167 -12.23 -1.90 14.41
N SER A 168 -11.44 -1.94 15.47
CA SER A 168 -11.12 -0.75 16.25
C SER A 168 -9.75 -0.18 15.89
N VAL A 169 -8.75 -1.04 15.68
CA VAL A 169 -7.36 -0.60 15.49
C VAL A 169 -7.01 -0.59 14.00
N ILE A 170 -7.04 -1.74 13.34
CA ILE A 170 -6.57 -1.85 11.94
C ILE A 170 -7.46 -1.03 11.01
N TYR A 171 -8.73 -1.39 10.91
CA TYR A 171 -9.69 -0.64 10.09
C TYR A 171 -10.14 0.61 10.80
N GLY A 172 -10.60 0.50 12.04
CA GLY A 172 -11.13 1.63 12.79
C GLY A 172 -10.18 2.81 12.82
N LEU A 173 -8.98 2.65 13.36
CA LEU A 173 -8.09 3.79 13.58
C LEU A 173 -7.39 4.24 12.30
N PHE A 174 -7.03 3.32 11.40
CA PHE A 174 -6.16 3.63 10.26
C PHE A 174 -6.82 3.37 8.90
N LEU A 175 -7.16 2.13 8.54
CA LEU A 175 -7.58 1.82 7.16
C LEU A 175 -8.94 2.41 6.77
N SER A 176 -9.77 2.82 7.73
CA SER A 176 -11.04 3.51 7.49
C SER A 176 -10.97 5.03 7.69
N ASP A 177 -9.79 5.57 8.02
CA ASP A 177 -9.58 7.02 8.03
C ASP A 177 -9.31 7.50 6.61
N HIS A 178 -10.35 7.99 5.95
CA HIS A 178 -10.26 8.48 4.58
C HIS A 178 -10.13 10.01 4.48
N SER A 179 -9.61 10.67 5.52
CA SER A 179 -9.44 12.13 5.54
C SER A 179 -8.36 12.65 4.59
N VAL A 180 -7.39 11.80 4.20
CA VAL A 180 -6.30 12.14 3.28
C VAL A 180 -6.29 11.20 2.08
N LEU A 181 -6.09 9.89 2.28
CA LEU A 181 -6.26 8.89 1.23
C LEU A 181 -7.72 8.40 1.17
N SER A 182 -8.28 8.36 -0.03
CA SER A 182 -9.62 7.81 -0.27
C SER A 182 -9.71 6.31 0.09
N ALA A 183 -10.93 5.77 0.10
CA ALA A 183 -11.16 4.33 0.30
C ALA A 183 -10.44 3.47 -0.75
N MET A 184 -10.42 3.92 -2.01
CA MET A 184 -9.71 3.21 -3.08
C MET A 184 -8.21 3.29 -2.89
N GLU A 185 -7.64 4.47 -2.60
CA GLU A 185 -6.21 4.62 -2.36
C GLU A 185 -5.74 3.82 -1.15
N THR A 186 -6.53 3.78 -0.08
CA THR A 186 -6.25 2.93 1.10
C THR A 186 -6.27 1.45 0.76
N GLN A 187 -7.21 1.03 -0.08
CA GLN A 187 -7.25 -0.34 -0.60
C GLN A 187 -6.04 -0.64 -1.50
N LEU A 188 -5.53 0.33 -2.27
CA LEU A 188 -4.30 0.18 -3.06
C LEU A 188 -3.08 0.01 -2.16
N VAL A 189 -2.95 0.76 -1.07
CA VAL A 189 -1.90 0.55 -0.05
C VAL A 189 -1.99 -0.87 0.49
N THR A 190 -3.19 -1.28 0.91
CA THR A 190 -3.42 -2.58 1.55
C THR A 190 -3.11 -3.74 0.60
N LEU A 191 -3.64 -3.70 -0.63
CA LEU A 191 -3.42 -4.73 -1.63
C LEU A 191 -1.94 -4.83 -2.02
N SER A 192 -1.27 -3.71 -2.27
CA SER A 192 0.17 -3.67 -2.61
C SER A 192 1.01 -4.28 -1.50
N SER A 193 0.74 -3.88 -0.25
CA SER A 193 1.47 -4.33 0.94
C SER A 193 1.34 -5.83 1.18
N ILE A 194 0.13 -6.37 0.99
CA ILE A 194 -0.15 -7.79 1.22
C ILE A 194 0.40 -8.65 0.07
N MET A 195 0.17 -8.24 -1.18
CA MET A 195 0.67 -8.97 -2.36
C MET A 195 2.20 -9.11 -2.32
N CYS A 196 2.92 -8.01 -2.04
CA CYS A 196 4.38 -8.03 -2.00
C CYS A 196 4.94 -8.92 -0.88
N GLN A 197 4.16 -9.25 0.15
CA GLN A 197 4.57 -10.20 1.20
C GLN A 197 4.24 -11.67 0.86
N GLY A 198 3.50 -11.93 -0.22
CA GLY A 198 3.23 -13.28 -0.72
C GLY A 198 2.17 -14.04 0.07
N TRP A 199 1.19 -13.37 0.68
CA TRP A 199 0.13 -14.00 1.48
C TRP A 199 -1.13 -14.33 0.66
N PRO A 200 -1.36 -15.59 0.20
CA PRO A 200 -2.35 -15.87 -0.84
C PRO A 200 -3.81 -15.63 -0.41
N GLY A 201 -4.16 -16.03 0.82
CA GLY A 201 -5.51 -15.85 1.37
C GLY A 201 -5.89 -14.37 1.48
N PRO A 202 -5.12 -13.56 2.24
CA PRO A 202 -5.33 -12.12 2.31
C PRO A 202 -5.30 -11.42 0.94
N THR A 203 -4.39 -11.80 0.04
CA THR A 203 -4.39 -11.28 -1.34
C THR A 203 -5.74 -11.49 -2.03
N LEU A 204 -6.28 -12.72 -2.01
CA LEU A 204 -7.60 -13.01 -2.59
C LEU A 204 -8.71 -12.16 -1.97
N TRP A 205 -8.69 -11.96 -0.66
CA TRP A 205 -9.71 -11.14 -0.01
C TRP A 205 -9.63 -9.67 -0.45
N HIS A 206 -8.44 -9.11 -0.61
CA HIS A 206 -8.29 -7.73 -1.08
C HIS A 206 -8.49 -7.57 -2.59
N LEU A 207 -8.19 -8.58 -3.42
CA LEU A 207 -8.61 -8.56 -4.82
C LEU A 207 -10.13 -8.50 -4.94
N ARG A 208 -10.85 -9.31 -4.14
CA ARG A 208 -12.31 -9.24 -4.03
C ARG A 208 -12.78 -7.87 -3.49
N GLY A 209 -12.14 -7.36 -2.44
CA GLY A 209 -12.44 -6.05 -1.87
C GLY A 209 -12.31 -4.91 -2.88
N THR A 210 -11.26 -4.91 -3.70
CA THR A 210 -11.06 -3.90 -4.76
C THR A 210 -12.18 -3.96 -5.81
N ARG A 211 -12.65 -5.16 -6.17
CA ARG A 211 -13.82 -5.35 -7.05
C ARG A 211 -15.09 -4.77 -6.43
N ARG A 212 -15.31 -4.99 -5.13
CA ARG A 212 -16.46 -4.46 -4.36
C ARG A 212 -16.44 -2.95 -4.16
N LEU A 213 -15.27 -2.32 -4.30
CA LEU A 213 -15.14 -0.87 -4.40
C LEU A 213 -15.39 -0.33 -5.83
N GLY A 214 -15.96 -1.14 -6.73
CA GLY A 214 -16.45 -0.70 -8.03
C GLY A 214 -15.46 -0.82 -9.20
N ARG A 215 -14.31 -1.46 -9.00
CA ARG A 215 -13.33 -1.69 -10.09
C ARG A 215 -13.70 -2.90 -10.92
N SER A 216 -13.50 -2.86 -12.25
CA SER A 216 -13.67 -3.98 -13.19
C SER A 216 -12.66 -5.13 -12.93
N VAL A 217 -12.81 -6.32 -13.55
CA VAL A 217 -11.79 -7.39 -13.39
C VAL A 217 -10.49 -6.90 -14.02
N GLU A 218 -10.63 -6.28 -15.17
CA GLU A 218 -9.60 -5.70 -16.01
C GLU A 218 -8.84 -4.60 -15.25
N ASP A 219 -9.54 -3.70 -14.57
CA ASP A 219 -8.91 -2.66 -13.75
C ASP A 219 -8.09 -3.25 -12.60
N VAL A 220 -8.63 -4.26 -11.92
CA VAL A 220 -7.92 -4.92 -10.82
C VAL A 220 -6.72 -5.69 -11.33
N GLU A 221 -6.82 -6.37 -12.48
CA GLU A 221 -5.67 -7.03 -13.10
C GLU A 221 -4.58 -6.02 -13.48
N ARG A 222 -4.95 -4.85 -14.01
CA ARG A 222 -4.02 -3.75 -14.28
C ARG A 222 -3.32 -3.22 -13.03
N ILE A 223 -4.06 -3.10 -11.92
CA ILE A 223 -3.50 -2.76 -10.61
C ILE A 223 -2.53 -3.86 -10.14
N GLN A 224 -2.88 -5.14 -10.28
CA GLN A 224 -1.98 -6.26 -9.93
C GLN A 224 -0.69 -6.20 -10.72
N LEU A 225 -0.76 -6.00 -12.04
CA LEU A 225 0.41 -5.91 -12.90
C LEU A 225 1.33 -4.74 -12.50
N ALA A 226 0.77 -3.61 -12.07
CA ALA A 226 1.54 -2.49 -11.55
C ALA A 226 2.28 -2.85 -10.24
N ILE A 227 1.62 -3.54 -9.30
CA ILE A 227 2.22 -4.02 -8.06
C ILE A 227 3.34 -5.04 -8.36
N GLU A 228 3.05 -6.02 -9.22
CA GLU A 228 3.99 -7.05 -9.65
C GLU A 228 5.23 -6.44 -10.30
N ARG A 229 5.05 -5.37 -11.10
CA ARG A 229 6.17 -4.67 -11.73
C ARG A 229 7.15 -4.09 -10.69
N VAL A 230 6.64 -3.49 -9.62
CA VAL A 230 7.48 -2.95 -8.53
C VAL A 230 8.14 -4.09 -7.74
N ALA A 231 7.41 -5.16 -7.45
CA ALA A 231 7.94 -6.32 -6.75
C ALA A 231 9.10 -7.00 -7.52
N VAL A 232 8.92 -7.18 -8.83
CA VAL A 232 9.97 -7.72 -9.72
C VAL A 232 11.17 -6.79 -9.78
N TRP A 233 10.96 -5.48 -9.88
CA TRP A 233 12.04 -4.49 -9.81
C TRP A 233 12.85 -4.59 -8.51
N CYS A 234 12.17 -4.88 -7.39
CA CYS A 234 12.78 -5.14 -6.09
C CYS A 234 13.46 -6.52 -5.97
N GLY A 235 13.47 -7.33 -7.03
CA GLY A 235 14.05 -8.67 -7.04
C GLY A 235 13.16 -9.78 -6.44
N LYS A 236 11.86 -9.53 -6.25
CA LYS A 236 10.92 -10.56 -5.80
C LYS A 236 10.39 -11.39 -6.97
N SER A 237 10.22 -12.70 -6.75
CA SER A 237 9.40 -13.53 -7.64
C SER A 237 7.92 -13.30 -7.34
N VAL A 238 7.12 -13.22 -8.42
CA VAL A 238 5.67 -13.11 -8.38
C VAL A 238 4.98 -14.43 -8.78
N ASP A 239 5.75 -15.50 -8.91
CA ASP A 239 5.24 -16.80 -9.33
C ASP A 239 4.24 -17.35 -8.31
N GLY A 240 3.08 -17.79 -8.81
CA GLY A 240 2.02 -18.36 -7.98
C GLY A 240 1.21 -17.34 -7.18
N TRP A 241 1.41 -16.03 -7.40
CA TRP A 241 0.55 -15.02 -6.78
C TRP A 241 -0.91 -15.19 -7.26
N PRO A 242 -1.90 -15.10 -6.35
CA PRO A 242 -3.30 -15.16 -6.75
C PRO A 242 -3.68 -14.07 -7.73
N ARG A 243 -4.56 -14.39 -8.67
CA ARG A 243 -5.05 -13.46 -9.69
C ARG A 243 -6.48 -13.07 -9.40
N VAL A 244 -6.90 -11.88 -9.83
CA VAL A 244 -8.28 -11.42 -9.68
C VAL A 244 -9.28 -12.37 -10.36
N LYS A 245 -8.88 -13.03 -11.46
CA LYS A 245 -9.68 -14.07 -12.13
C LYS A 245 -9.92 -15.32 -11.26
N ASP A 246 -9.16 -15.51 -10.19
CA ASP A 246 -9.35 -16.61 -9.24
C ASP A 246 -10.42 -16.28 -8.19
N VAL A 247 -10.93 -15.04 -8.16
CA VAL A 247 -12.06 -14.64 -7.31
C VAL A 247 -13.35 -15.17 -7.92
N LYS A 248 -13.95 -16.17 -7.27
CA LYS A 248 -15.07 -16.98 -7.83
C LYS A 248 -16.48 -16.47 -7.50
N ASP A 249 -16.61 -15.58 -6.51
CA ASP A 249 -17.92 -15.25 -5.94
C ASP A 249 -18.51 -13.96 -6.56
N GLU A 250 -19.83 -13.82 -6.50
CA GLU A 250 -20.55 -12.61 -6.94
C GLU A 250 -20.16 -11.39 -6.09
N ILE A 251 -20.06 -10.22 -6.75
CA ILE A 251 -19.52 -8.98 -6.16
C ILE A 251 -20.48 -8.34 -5.18
#